data_AF-A0A7J6LGA1-F1
#
_entry.id   AF-A0A7J6LGA1-F1
#
_cell.length_a   1.000
_cell.length_b   1.000
_cell.length_c   1.000
_cell.angle_alpha   90.00
_cell.angle_beta   90.00
_cell.angle_gamma   90.00
#
_symmetry.space_group_name_H-M   'P 1'
#
loop_
_entity.id
_entity.type
_entity.pdbx_description
1 polymer ?
#
loop_
_entity_poly.entity_id
_entity_poly.type
_entity_poly.pdbx_seq_one_letter_code
_entity_poly.pdbx_strand_id
1 'polypeptide(L)'
;MTFPDYDGLKKCTWKVGDGLAECPHKIFGKTSKSSAAGSGLKVDSALELVGKTPLIKLERVMKEFDLPCELWAKAEYFNPGGSVKDRIALRMIEAAEEEGRIRPGDTLIEPTSGNTGTGLCLAAAIK
;
A
#
# COMPACT_ATOMS: atom_id res chain seq x y z
N MET A 1 21.62 20.55 12.90
CA MET A 1 20.77 19.38 12.59
C MET A 1 21.57 18.46 11.70
N THR A 2 21.70 17.19 12.07
CA THR A 2 22.30 16.16 11.21
C THR A 2 21.17 15.37 10.58
N PHE A 3 21.09 15.32 9.25
CA PHE A 3 20.18 14.41 8.57
C PHE A 3 20.70 12.98 8.69
N PRO A 4 19.83 11.97 8.87
CA PRO A 4 20.25 10.59 8.77
C PRO A 4 20.90 10.33 7.41
N ASP A 5 21.98 9.56 7.40
CA ASP A 5 22.50 9.03 6.15
C ASP A 5 21.58 7.90 5.69
N TYR A 6 20.83 8.16 4.62
CA TYR A 6 19.92 7.21 4.02
C TYR A 6 20.63 6.31 3.00
N ASP A 7 21.83 6.69 2.54
CA ASP A 7 22.62 5.88 1.62
C ASP A 7 23.28 4.74 2.41
N GLY A 8 23.05 3.49 1.99
CA GLY A 8 23.65 2.31 2.64
C GLY A 8 22.82 1.65 3.76
N LEU A 9 21.57 2.07 3.98
CA LEU A 9 20.65 1.37 4.88
C LEU A 9 20.16 0.03 4.29
N LYS A 10 21.02 -0.99 4.24
CA LYS A 10 20.63 -2.39 4.02
C LYS A 10 20.89 -3.23 5.26
N LYS A 11 20.12 -2.95 6.32
CA LYS A 11 20.13 -3.75 7.56
C LYS A 11 19.13 -4.91 7.54
N CYS A 12 18.21 -4.95 6.56
CA CYS A 12 17.32 -6.08 6.38
C CYS A 12 18.15 -7.30 5.96
N THR A 13 18.01 -8.39 6.70
CA THR A 13 18.78 -9.63 6.50
C THR A 13 18.03 -10.67 5.67
N TRP A 14 16.83 -10.34 5.18
CA TRP A 14 15.98 -11.26 4.42
C TRP A 14 16.67 -11.73 3.14
N LYS A 15 16.53 -13.02 2.84
CA LYS A 15 17.01 -13.69 1.64
C LYS A 15 15.90 -14.52 1.00
N VAL A 16 16.03 -14.76 -0.31
CA VAL A 16 15.14 -15.68 -1.03
C VAL A 16 15.22 -17.06 -0.37
N GLY A 17 14.07 -17.59 0.06
CA GLY A 17 13.96 -18.86 0.78
C GLY A 17 13.71 -18.71 2.28
N ASP A 18 13.96 -17.53 2.86
CA ASP A 18 13.60 -17.27 4.26
C ASP A 18 12.09 -17.32 4.44
N GLY A 19 11.65 -18.00 5.51
CA GLY A 19 10.25 -18.08 5.87
C GLY A 19 9.72 -16.79 6.49
N LEU A 20 8.39 -16.69 6.55
CA LEU A 20 7.72 -15.59 7.24
C LEU A 20 7.75 -15.74 8.77
N ALA A 21 8.11 -16.91 9.29
CA ALA A 21 8.17 -17.17 10.72
C ALA A 21 9.40 -16.52 11.37
N GLU A 22 10.49 -16.39 10.60
CA GLU A 22 11.77 -15.82 11.00
C GLU A 22 11.84 -14.31 10.77
N CYS A 23 10.80 -13.72 10.16
CA CYS A 23 10.75 -12.30 9.86
C CYS A 23 10.60 -11.47 11.17
N PRO A 24 11.53 -10.57 11.50
CA PRO A 24 11.44 -9.74 12.71
C PRO A 24 10.43 -8.59 12.56
N HIS A 25 9.92 -8.36 11.35
CA HIS A 25 8.96 -7.29 11.08
C HIS A 25 7.54 -7.79 11.33
N LYS A 26 6.68 -6.89 11.84
CA LYS A 26 5.24 -7.16 11.92
C LYS A 26 4.69 -7.41 10.52
N ILE A 27 3.96 -8.51 10.34
CA ILE A 27 3.30 -8.89 9.09
C ILE A 27 1.81 -8.59 9.20
N PHE A 28 1.30 -7.78 8.27
CA PHE A 28 -0.10 -7.36 8.23
C PHE A 28 -0.83 -8.13 7.12
N GLY A 29 -2.12 -8.43 7.33
CA GLY A 29 -2.96 -9.00 6.28
C GLY A 29 -3.04 -10.53 6.20
N LYS A 30 -2.80 -11.28 7.29
CA LYS A 30 -3.30 -12.67 7.37
C LYS A 30 -4.83 -12.65 7.58
N THR A 31 -5.59 -12.24 6.56
CA THR A 31 -7.01 -12.56 6.28
C THR A 31 -7.61 -11.49 5.37
N SER A 32 -7.34 -11.53 4.07
CA SER A 32 -8.41 -11.20 3.13
C SER A 32 -9.06 -12.51 2.75
N LYS A 33 -10.13 -12.91 3.46
CA LYS A 33 -11.14 -13.72 2.76
C LYS A 33 -11.51 -12.88 1.54
N SER A 34 -11.39 -13.45 0.35
CA SER A 34 -11.90 -12.82 -0.86
C SER A 34 -13.40 -12.67 -0.70
N SER A 35 -13.85 -11.53 -0.15
CA SER A 35 -15.21 -11.11 -0.40
C SER A 35 -15.20 -10.68 -1.86
N ALA A 36 -15.69 -11.58 -2.73
CA ALA A 36 -16.27 -11.15 -3.98
C ALA A 36 -17.17 -9.97 -3.63
N ALA A 37 -16.90 -8.80 -4.21
CA ALA A 37 -17.70 -7.61 -3.98
C ALA A 37 -19.12 -7.92 -4.49
N GLY A 38 -19.97 -8.43 -3.59
CA GLY A 38 -21.40 -8.50 -3.81
C GLY A 38 -21.91 -7.08 -4.04
N SER A 39 -22.87 -6.95 -4.95
CA SER A 39 -23.52 -5.67 -5.25
C SER A 39 -24.01 -5.00 -3.97
N GLY A 40 -23.41 -3.85 -3.62
CA GLY A 40 -23.74 -3.06 -2.42
C GLY A 40 -22.60 -2.86 -1.42
N LEU A 41 -21.36 -2.62 -1.88
CA LEU A 41 -20.22 -2.37 -0.98
C LEU A 41 -20.44 -1.10 -0.16
N LYS A 42 -20.71 -1.28 1.14
CA LYS A 42 -20.72 -0.22 2.16
C LYS A 42 -19.46 -0.38 3.01
N VAL A 43 -18.78 0.72 3.26
CA VAL A 43 -17.60 0.81 4.14
C VAL A 43 -17.79 2.01 5.06
N ASP A 44 -17.24 1.96 6.26
CA ASP A 44 -17.31 3.06 7.22
C ASP A 44 -16.21 4.10 6.96
N SER A 45 -15.14 3.69 6.26
CA SER A 45 -14.05 4.56 5.84
C SER A 45 -13.54 4.25 4.44
N ALA A 46 -13.13 5.29 3.70
CA ALA A 46 -12.42 5.12 2.44
C ALA A 46 -11.13 4.31 2.62
N LEU A 47 -10.49 4.37 3.79
CA LEU A 47 -9.26 3.62 4.09
C LEU A 47 -9.46 2.10 3.99
N GLU A 48 -10.68 1.60 4.21
CA GLU A 48 -11.01 0.17 4.04
C GLU A 48 -10.97 -0.31 2.58
N LEU A 49 -11.00 0.62 1.63
CA LEU A 49 -10.91 0.32 0.20
C LEU A 49 -9.47 0.27 -0.30
N VAL A 50 -8.52 0.79 0.48
CA VAL A 50 -7.09 0.74 0.13
C VAL A 50 -6.66 -0.71 -0.03
N GLY A 51 -6.14 -0.99 -1.22
CA GLY A 51 -5.53 -2.25 -1.58
C GLY A 51 -6.45 -3.30 -2.18
N LYS A 52 -7.77 -3.07 -2.21
CA LYS A 52 -8.79 -3.92 -2.87
C LYS A 52 -8.89 -3.63 -4.37
N THR A 53 -7.75 -3.44 -5.02
CA THR A 53 -7.64 -3.03 -6.42
C THR A 53 -7.80 -4.22 -7.38
N PRO A 54 -8.45 -4.04 -8.53
CA PRO A 54 -8.72 -5.14 -9.45
C PRO A 54 -7.47 -5.60 -10.19
N LEU A 55 -7.51 -6.86 -10.62
CA LEU A 55 -6.58 -7.43 -11.60
C LEU A 55 -7.34 -7.55 -12.94
N ILE A 56 -6.87 -6.84 -13.96
CA ILE A 56 -7.61 -6.66 -15.23
C ILE A 56 -6.85 -7.36 -16.36
N LYS A 57 -7.49 -8.27 -17.10
CA LYS A 57 -6.88 -8.95 -18.25
C LYS A 57 -6.74 -8.00 -19.44
N LEU A 58 -5.57 -7.97 -20.08
CA LEU A 58 -5.25 -7.06 -21.19
C LEU A 58 -5.35 -7.75 -22.57
N GLU A 59 -6.55 -8.24 -22.91
CA GLU A 59 -6.75 -9.09 -24.10
C GLU A 59 -6.36 -8.44 -25.43
N ARG A 60 -6.68 -7.15 -25.60
CA ARG A 60 -6.38 -6.43 -26.84
C ARG A 60 -4.87 -6.31 -27.07
N VAL A 61 -4.12 -5.98 -26.02
CA VAL A 61 -2.65 -5.85 -26.07
C VAL A 61 -2.00 -7.20 -26.38
N MET A 62 -2.47 -8.28 -25.76
CA MET A 62 -1.95 -9.63 -26.07
C MET A 62 -2.10 -9.99 -27.55
N LYS A 63 -3.26 -9.69 -28.15
CA LYS A 63 -3.53 -9.96 -29.57
C LYS A 63 -2.73 -9.05 -30.50
N GLU A 64 -2.59 -7.77 -30.16
CA GLU A 64 -1.87 -6.78 -30.97
C GLU A 64 -0.37 -7.09 -31.08
N PHE A 65 0.24 -7.62 -30.01
CA PHE A 65 1.67 -7.93 -29.94
C PHE A 65 2.00 -9.43 -30.04
N ASP A 66 1.02 -10.28 -30.36
CA ASP A 66 1.15 -11.75 -30.46
C ASP A 66 1.87 -12.38 -29.25
N LEU A 67 1.43 -12.01 -28.04
CA LEU A 67 2.07 -12.47 -26.81
C LEU A 67 1.70 -13.93 -26.51
N PRO A 68 2.68 -14.82 -26.25
CA PRO A 68 2.43 -16.23 -25.97
C PRO A 68 2.01 -16.50 -24.50
N CYS A 69 1.65 -15.45 -23.75
CA CYS A 69 1.35 -15.53 -22.32
C CYS A 69 0.14 -14.68 -21.94
N GLU A 70 -0.42 -14.92 -20.76
CA GLU A 70 -1.44 -14.03 -20.19
C GLU A 70 -0.82 -12.74 -19.64
N LEU A 71 -1.43 -11.62 -20.00
CA LEU A 71 -1.06 -10.30 -19.51
C LEU A 71 -2.19 -9.72 -18.67
N TRP A 72 -1.85 -9.33 -17.45
CA TRP A 72 -2.77 -8.77 -16.45
C TRP A 72 -2.23 -7.45 -15.89
N ALA A 73 -3.10 -6.47 -15.69
CA ALA A 73 -2.80 -5.20 -15.06
C ALA A 73 -3.30 -5.17 -13.61
N LYS A 74 -2.41 -4.94 -12.65
CA LYS A 74 -2.78 -4.62 -11.27
C LYS A 74 -3.11 -3.12 -11.18
N ALA A 75 -4.39 -2.79 -11.20
CA ALA A 75 -4.87 -1.43 -11.40
C ALA A 75 -4.89 -0.62 -10.09
N GLU A 76 -3.71 -0.18 -9.63
CA GLU A 76 -3.54 0.54 -8.36
C GLU A 76 -4.10 1.96 -8.33
N TYR A 77 -4.50 2.51 -9.48
CA TYR A 77 -5.18 3.80 -9.54
C TYR A 77 -6.63 3.73 -9.02
N PHE A 78 -7.15 2.54 -8.72
CA PHE A 78 -8.45 2.35 -8.05
C PHE A 78 -8.39 2.50 -6.52
N ASN A 79 -7.22 2.70 -5.93
CA ASN A 79 -7.20 3.10 -4.53
C ASN A 79 -7.86 4.49 -4.36
N PRO A 80 -8.45 4.82 -3.20
CA PRO A 80 -9.26 6.04 -3.03
C PRO A 80 -8.51 7.36 -3.23
N GLY A 81 -7.22 7.40 -2.90
CA GLY A 81 -6.29 8.50 -3.18
C GLY A 81 -5.69 8.45 -4.58
N GLY A 82 -6.11 7.49 -5.40
CA GLY A 82 -5.82 7.42 -6.84
C GLY A 82 -4.48 6.79 -7.20
N SER A 83 -3.76 6.20 -6.23
CA SER A 83 -2.43 5.64 -6.51
C SER A 83 -2.06 4.44 -5.64
N VAL A 84 -0.99 3.75 -6.04
CA VAL A 84 -0.38 2.70 -5.21
C VAL A 84 0.15 3.21 -3.86
N LYS A 85 0.39 4.52 -3.73
CA LYS A 85 1.02 5.10 -2.53
C LYS A 85 0.08 5.18 -1.33
N ASP A 86 -1.23 5.08 -1.55
CA ASP A 86 -2.22 4.97 -0.47
C ASP A 86 -1.91 3.79 0.46
N ARG A 87 -1.40 2.69 -0.12
CA ARG A 87 -0.98 1.50 0.64
C ARG A 87 0.10 1.82 1.66
N ILE A 88 1.16 2.49 1.22
CA ILE A 88 2.29 2.79 2.10
C ILE A 88 1.94 3.91 3.08
N ALA A 89 1.15 4.90 2.65
CA ALA A 89 0.72 5.99 3.51
C ALA A 89 -0.10 5.49 4.69
N LEU A 90 -1.14 4.67 4.42
CA LEU A 90 -1.94 4.04 5.45
C LEU A 90 -1.07 3.17 6.37
N ARG A 91 -0.21 2.34 5.78
CA ARG A 91 0.65 1.43 6.54
C ARG A 91 1.65 2.15 7.44
N MET A 92 2.25 3.25 6.98
CA MET A 92 3.21 4.05 7.76
C MET A 92 2.52 4.72 8.95
N ILE A 93 1.33 5.29 8.75
CA ILE A 93 0.54 5.91 9.82
C ILE A 93 0.15 4.85 10.85
N GLU A 94 -0.46 3.74 10.43
CA GLU A 94 -0.87 2.67 11.36
C GLU A 94 0.32 2.11 12.17
N ALA A 95 1.46 1.91 11.52
CA ALA A 95 2.67 1.46 12.20
C ALA A 95 3.14 2.48 13.24
N ALA A 96 3.20 3.76 12.88
CA ALA A 96 3.65 4.82 13.76
C ALA A 96 2.69 5.05 14.94
N GLU A 97 1.37 4.92 14.72
CA GLU A 97 0.35 4.95 15.79
C GLU A 97 0.53 3.77 16.75
N GLU A 98 0.67 2.55 16.23
CA GLU A 98 0.85 1.33 17.03
C GLU A 98 2.17 1.36 17.83
N GLU A 99 3.22 1.96 17.27
CA GLU A 99 4.51 2.20 17.94
C GLU A 99 4.48 3.40 18.90
N GLY A 100 3.38 4.15 18.96
CA GLY A 100 3.25 5.36 19.79
C GLY A 100 4.13 6.54 19.35
N ARG A 101 4.62 6.51 18.11
CA ARG A 101 5.51 7.55 17.53
C ARG A 101 4.75 8.78 17.07
N ILE A 102 3.47 8.64 16.78
CA ILE A 102 2.55 9.73 16.45
C ILE A 102 1.26 9.59 17.27
N ARG A 103 0.56 10.69 17.46
CA ARG A 103 -0.69 10.79 18.21
C ARG A 103 -1.69 11.70 17.48
N PRO A 104 -2.99 11.63 17.80
CA PRO A 104 -3.98 12.55 17.24
C PRO A 104 -3.58 14.02 17.43
N GLY A 105 -3.64 14.79 16.34
CA GLY A 105 -3.23 16.19 16.29
C GLY A 105 -1.76 16.45 15.97
N ASP A 106 -0.91 15.42 15.88
CA ASP A 106 0.47 15.59 15.41
C ASP A 106 0.51 16.02 13.93
N THR A 107 1.56 16.75 13.56
CA THR A 107 1.79 17.17 12.16
C THR A 107 2.67 16.17 11.43
N LEU A 108 2.19 15.65 10.31
CA LEU A 108 2.94 14.76 9.42
C LEU A 108 3.67 15.58 8.34
N ILE A 109 4.98 15.36 8.19
CA ILE A 109 5.82 16.03 7.17
C ILE A 109 6.49 14.95 6.34
N GLU A 110 6.25 14.93 5.03
CA GLU A 110 6.78 13.92 4.10
C GLU A 110 7.37 14.60 2.85
N PRO A 111 8.67 14.38 2.52
CA PRO A 111 9.24 14.82 1.26
C PRO A 111 8.76 13.90 0.12
N THR A 112 7.95 14.43 -0.80
CA THR A 112 7.33 13.61 -1.84
C THR A 112 7.13 14.37 -3.15
N SER A 113 7.11 13.63 -4.25
CA SER A 113 6.74 14.13 -5.57
C SER A 113 5.22 14.21 -5.80
N GLY A 114 4.40 13.74 -4.85
CA GLY A 114 2.95 13.95 -4.87
C GLY A 114 2.16 12.81 -4.25
N ASN A 115 2.14 11.63 -4.90
CA ASN A 115 1.22 10.54 -4.55
C ASN A 115 1.31 10.06 -3.09
N THR A 116 2.52 9.99 -2.50
CA THR A 116 2.64 9.65 -1.06
C THR A 116 2.01 10.73 -0.19
N GLY A 117 2.19 12.00 -0.54
CA GLY A 117 1.54 13.13 0.12
C GLY A 117 0.02 13.03 0.03
N THR A 118 -0.54 12.74 -1.16
CA THR A 118 -1.98 12.53 -1.33
C THR A 118 -2.50 11.40 -0.44
N GLY A 119 -1.81 10.25 -0.41
CA GLY A 119 -2.19 9.13 0.44
C GLY A 119 -2.13 9.47 1.94
N LEU A 120 -1.11 10.22 2.37
CA LEU A 120 -0.98 10.68 3.76
C LEU A 120 -2.06 11.70 4.12
N CYS A 121 -2.37 12.64 3.23
CA CYS A 121 -3.46 13.60 3.40
C CYS A 121 -4.81 12.90 3.52
N LEU A 122 -5.08 11.90 2.69
CA LEU A 122 -6.31 11.10 2.78
C LEU A 122 -6.42 10.43 4.16
N ALA A 123 -5.36 9.78 4.62
CA ALA A 123 -5.36 9.09 5.91
C ALA A 123 -5.47 10.07 7.09
N ALA A 124 -4.73 11.18 7.06
CA ALA A 124 -4.76 12.21 8.10
C ALA A 124 -6.07 13.01 8.14
N ALA A 125 -6.79 13.14 7.01
CA ALA A 125 -8.09 13.81 7.00
C ALA A 125 -9.21 12.94 7.60
N ILE A 126 -9.03 11.62 7.64
CA ILE A 126 -10.03 10.66 8.12
C ILE A 126 -9.78 10.27 9.59
N LYS A 127 -8.52 10.20 10.01
CA LYS A 127 -8.09 9.80 11.36
C LYS A 127 -7.96 11.01 12.29
#